data_AF-A0AAD6FN16-F1
#
_entry.id   AF-A0AAD6FN16-F1
#
_cell.length_a   1.000
_cell.length_b   1.000
_cell.length_c   1.000
_cell.angle_alpha   90.00
_cell.angle_beta   90.00
_cell.angle_gamma   90.00
#
_symmetry.space_group_name_H-M   'P 1'
#
loop_
_entity.id
_entity.type
_entity.pdbx_description
1 polymer ?
#
loop_
_entity_poly.entity_id
_entity_poly.type
_entity_poly.pdbx_seq_one_letter_code
_entity_poly.pdbx_strand_id
1 'polypeptide(L)'
;MGHCVSYTEVRQFLTSVATDQISRTESGVYIPTGLTGVTEHGIVDAAIDNFDQNEDTLDGKQTTHAMASVVYRRGHVSTAYECLARVPERSLSTLNTADLNGEKLHRYIKPPKRPEPPELPKPEILHINTAVSKAAEGRDLGADLLLRILRSEREADFQLHLNSMCEVIPWFRAAGRTNYAKYMPVYVAEMKALEHEQPEAYTFMQEGGFVVRRSEDHSFNCVATDQALEQTINREGKSQGGVVGFTLRKAALTRWLMTRHVTTAYVDAMKELCDTDAKGPKAHKEHGASRMDRDEGDIQKIMEAVEQKQNPFDLDSIPEELINIASGQVASEKELSSFLQVGAEQNAIFIE
;
A
#
# COMPACT_ATOMS: atom_id res chain seq x y z
N MET A 1 1.31 25.85 -30.48
CA MET A 1 -0.03 25.59 -31.07
C MET A 1 -0.64 24.46 -30.26
N GLY A 2 -1.72 24.73 -29.53
CA GLY A 2 -2.36 23.73 -28.67
C GLY A 2 -3.31 22.87 -29.49
N HIS A 3 -2.92 21.64 -29.80
CA HIS A 3 -3.85 20.65 -30.31
C HIS A 3 -4.78 20.25 -29.16
N CYS A 4 -5.95 20.85 -29.09
CA CYS A 4 -7.01 20.45 -28.16
C CYS A 4 -7.93 19.46 -28.86
N VAL A 5 -8.03 18.24 -28.33
CA VAL A 5 -9.05 17.25 -28.73
C VAL A 5 -10.33 17.56 -27.96
N SER A 6 -11.48 17.49 -28.61
CA SER A 6 -12.76 17.73 -27.94
C SER A 6 -13.06 16.62 -26.92
N TYR A 7 -13.77 16.96 -25.84
CA TYR A 7 -14.23 15.96 -24.87
C TYR A 7 -15.05 14.83 -25.54
N THR A 8 -15.83 15.18 -26.55
CA THR A 8 -16.66 14.24 -27.32
C THR A 8 -15.79 13.21 -28.05
N GLU A 9 -14.74 13.64 -28.73
CA GLU A 9 -13.80 12.74 -29.43
C GLU A 9 -13.06 11.83 -28.45
N VAL A 10 -12.53 12.37 -27.34
CA VAL A 10 -11.86 11.56 -26.31
C VAL A 10 -12.83 10.50 -25.76
N ARG A 11 -14.07 10.91 -25.46
CA ARG A 11 -15.08 9.99 -24.94
C ARG A 11 -15.48 8.93 -25.96
N GLN A 12 -15.55 9.27 -27.25
CA GLN A 12 -15.87 8.34 -28.31
C GLN A 12 -14.76 7.32 -28.52
N PHE A 13 -13.50 7.77 -28.48
CA PHE A 13 -12.34 6.88 -28.48
C PHE A 13 -12.38 5.91 -27.30
N LEU A 14 -12.49 6.41 -26.07
CA LEU A 14 -12.58 5.55 -24.87
C LEU A 14 -13.75 4.57 -24.95
N THR A 15 -14.89 5.00 -25.50
CA THR A 15 -16.05 4.13 -25.70
C THR A 15 -15.73 3.02 -26.70
N SER A 16 -15.07 3.36 -27.81
CA SER A 16 -14.68 2.41 -28.85
C SER A 16 -13.69 1.37 -28.32
N VAL A 17 -12.66 1.81 -27.59
CA VAL A 17 -11.67 0.93 -26.94
C VAL A 17 -12.34 0.01 -25.93
N ALA A 18 -13.16 0.54 -25.02
CA ALA A 18 -13.85 -0.30 -24.03
C ALA A 18 -14.77 -1.33 -24.70
N THR A 19 -15.52 -0.96 -25.75
CA THR A 19 -16.36 -1.92 -26.48
C THR A 19 -15.52 -3.01 -27.16
N ASP A 20 -14.38 -2.66 -27.77
CA ASP A 20 -13.47 -3.63 -28.37
C ASP A 20 -12.93 -4.61 -27.32
N GLN A 21 -12.46 -4.11 -26.17
CA GLN A 21 -11.95 -4.97 -25.10
C GLN A 21 -13.05 -5.89 -24.55
N ILE A 22 -14.27 -5.38 -24.33
CA ILE A 22 -15.41 -6.20 -23.89
C ILE A 22 -15.74 -7.28 -24.94
N SER A 23 -15.65 -6.97 -26.23
CA SER A 23 -15.94 -7.94 -27.31
C SER A 23 -14.94 -9.11 -27.39
N ARG A 24 -13.77 -8.99 -26.76
CA ARG A 24 -12.75 -10.05 -26.66
C ARG A 24 -12.98 -11.00 -25.49
N THR A 25 -14.06 -10.81 -24.74
CA THR A 25 -14.43 -11.69 -23.62
C THR A 25 -14.79 -13.07 -24.14
N GLU A 26 -14.09 -14.10 -23.68
CA GLU A 26 -14.36 -15.49 -24.02
C GLU A 26 -14.97 -16.19 -22.79
N SER A 27 -16.09 -16.89 -22.97
CA SER A 27 -16.79 -17.59 -21.87
C SER A 27 -17.12 -16.72 -20.65
N GLY A 28 -17.32 -15.40 -20.84
CA GLY A 28 -17.58 -14.46 -19.75
C GLY A 28 -16.34 -13.98 -18.98
N VAL A 29 -15.14 -14.32 -19.45
CA VAL A 29 -13.87 -13.89 -18.85
C VAL A 29 -13.11 -13.03 -19.85
N TYR A 30 -12.75 -11.81 -19.42
CA TYR A 30 -11.89 -10.91 -20.18
C TYR A 30 -10.45 -11.02 -19.67
N ILE A 31 -9.52 -11.30 -20.59
CA ILE A 31 -8.08 -11.30 -20.32
C ILE A 31 -7.46 -10.17 -21.15
N PRO A 32 -6.91 -9.12 -20.51
CA PRO A 32 -6.19 -8.07 -21.21
C PRO A 32 -5.08 -8.62 -22.10
N THR A 33 -4.90 -8.04 -23.28
CA THR A 33 -3.89 -8.48 -24.27
C THR A 33 -2.45 -8.43 -23.73
N GLY A 34 -2.18 -7.58 -22.74
CA GLY A 34 -0.88 -7.51 -22.06
C GLY A 34 -0.59 -8.70 -21.12
N LEU A 35 -1.60 -9.51 -20.77
CA LEU A 35 -1.43 -10.75 -20.01
C LEU A 35 -1.39 -11.91 -21.02
N THR A 36 -0.21 -12.16 -21.60
CA THR A 36 -0.02 -13.21 -22.62
C THR A 36 -0.07 -14.62 -22.01
N GLY A 37 0.07 -15.68 -22.81
CA GLY A 37 0.12 -17.07 -22.32
C GLY A 37 1.52 -17.58 -21.91
N VAL A 38 2.58 -16.82 -22.18
CA VAL A 38 3.98 -17.30 -22.10
C VAL A 38 4.79 -16.43 -21.15
N THR A 39 5.53 -17.05 -20.23
CA THR A 39 6.40 -16.42 -19.21
C THR A 39 7.59 -17.29 -18.92
N GLU A 40 8.63 -16.68 -18.36
CA GLU A 40 9.80 -17.37 -17.80
C GLU A 40 9.43 -18.30 -16.63
N HIS A 41 8.47 -17.91 -15.78
CA HIS A 41 8.12 -18.66 -14.55
C HIS A 41 6.67 -19.19 -14.47
N GLY A 42 5.80 -18.90 -15.43
CA GLY A 42 4.40 -19.38 -15.43
C GLY A 42 3.44 -18.67 -14.47
N ILE A 43 3.94 -17.77 -13.62
CA ILE A 43 3.17 -17.16 -12.51
C ILE A 43 2.52 -15.84 -12.93
N VAL A 44 1.29 -15.63 -12.47
CA VAL A 44 0.56 -14.37 -12.54
C VAL A 44 0.51 -13.77 -11.15
N ASP A 45 0.95 -12.52 -11.02
CA ASP A 45 0.97 -11.80 -9.75
C ASP A 45 -0.33 -11.00 -9.56
N ALA A 46 -0.72 -10.83 -8.29
CA ALA A 46 -1.78 -9.91 -7.90
C ALA A 46 -1.31 -9.02 -6.75
N ALA A 47 -1.42 -7.71 -6.93
CA ALA A 47 -1.26 -6.74 -5.85
C ALA A 47 -2.66 -6.35 -5.38
N ILE A 48 -2.89 -6.41 -4.07
CA ILE A 48 -4.17 -6.05 -3.47
C ILE A 48 -3.89 -5.05 -2.36
N ASP A 49 -4.57 -3.91 -2.41
CA ASP A 49 -4.47 -2.88 -1.39
C ASP A 49 -5.79 -2.12 -1.27
N ASN A 50 -5.95 -1.35 -0.20
CA ASN A 50 -7.10 -0.47 -0.05
C ASN A 50 -7.01 0.68 -1.07
N PHE A 51 -8.12 0.92 -1.75
CA PHE A 51 -8.35 2.13 -2.52
C PHE A 51 -9.17 3.10 -1.68
N ASP A 52 -8.43 3.84 -0.86
CA ASP A 52 -8.99 4.84 0.03
C ASP A 52 -8.85 6.25 -0.57
N GLN A 53 -9.95 6.99 -0.58
CA GLN A 53 -10.00 8.35 -1.12
C GLN A 53 -10.79 9.28 -0.21
N ASN A 54 -10.22 10.49 0.03
CA ASN A 54 -10.80 11.57 0.82
C ASN A 54 -11.14 11.16 2.26
N GLU A 55 -10.34 10.30 2.89
CA GLU A 55 -10.61 9.81 4.25
C GLU A 55 -10.58 10.92 5.30
N ASP A 56 -9.79 11.97 5.07
CA ASP A 56 -9.62 13.11 5.98
C ASP A 56 -10.73 14.17 5.83
N THR A 57 -11.98 13.73 5.73
CA THR A 57 -13.15 14.64 5.73
C THR A 57 -13.75 14.74 7.13
N LEU A 58 -13.92 15.96 7.63
CA LEU A 58 -14.46 16.22 8.98
C LEU A 58 -15.87 15.64 9.21
N ASP A 59 -16.66 15.46 8.14
CA ASP A 59 -18.00 14.88 8.20
C ASP A 59 -18.06 13.40 7.81
N GLY A 60 -16.92 12.80 7.43
CA GLY A 60 -16.83 11.42 6.93
C GLY A 60 -17.64 11.15 5.67
N LYS A 61 -18.04 12.18 4.93
CA LYS A 61 -18.84 12.04 3.70
C LYS A 61 -17.96 12.19 2.47
N GLN A 62 -18.44 11.65 1.35
CA GLN A 62 -17.74 11.70 0.06
C GLN A 62 -16.37 11.01 0.09
N THR A 63 -16.19 10.06 1.01
CA THR A 63 -15.04 9.16 1.05
C THR A 63 -15.31 7.95 0.16
N THR A 64 -14.26 7.35 -0.37
CA THR A 64 -14.32 6.04 -1.01
C THR A 64 -13.44 5.11 -0.22
N HIS A 65 -14.01 4.00 0.25
CA HIS A 65 -13.27 2.88 0.83
C HIS A 65 -13.55 1.65 -0.02
N ALA A 66 -12.57 1.25 -0.81
CA ALA A 66 -12.67 0.10 -1.69
C ALA A 66 -11.41 -0.76 -1.60
N MET A 67 -11.44 -1.95 -2.20
CA MET A 67 -10.24 -2.74 -2.45
C MET A 67 -9.89 -2.57 -3.92
N ALA A 68 -8.63 -2.23 -4.21
CA ALA A 68 -8.07 -2.34 -5.54
C ALA A 68 -7.28 -3.65 -5.64
N SER A 69 -7.47 -4.35 -6.75
CA SER A 69 -6.61 -5.47 -7.13
C SER A 69 -6.07 -5.20 -8.52
N VAL A 70 -4.77 -5.39 -8.69
CA VAL A 70 -4.09 -5.32 -9.97
C VAL A 70 -3.49 -6.68 -10.24
N VAL A 71 -3.92 -7.28 -11.33
CA VAL A 71 -3.33 -8.50 -11.87
C VAL A 71 -2.26 -8.10 -12.87
N TYR A 72 -1.04 -8.56 -12.65
CA TYR A 72 0.10 -8.23 -13.48
C TYR A 72 1.01 -9.44 -13.60
N ARG A 73 2.06 -9.29 -14.38
CA ARG A 73 3.02 -10.34 -14.65
C ARG A 73 4.38 -9.71 -14.80
N ARG A 74 5.39 -10.31 -14.19
CA ARG A 74 6.78 -9.97 -14.42
C ARG A 74 7.21 -10.52 -15.78
N GLY A 75 7.83 -9.67 -16.59
CA GLY A 75 8.38 -10.06 -17.88
C GLY A 75 9.35 -9.00 -18.35
N HIS A 76 10.27 -9.38 -19.24
CA HIS A 76 11.10 -8.40 -19.93
C HIS A 76 10.19 -7.46 -20.72
N VAL A 77 10.36 -6.15 -20.49
CA VAL A 77 9.75 -5.13 -21.33
C VAL A 77 10.28 -5.36 -22.73
N SER A 78 9.46 -5.95 -23.60
CA SER A 78 9.78 -6.03 -25.01
C SER A 78 9.92 -4.61 -25.53
N THR A 79 11.13 -4.21 -25.89
CA THR A 79 11.40 -2.98 -26.65
C THR A 79 10.93 -3.11 -28.10
N ALA A 80 10.39 -4.26 -28.50
CA ALA A 80 9.78 -4.42 -29.81
C ALA A 80 8.47 -3.64 -29.86
N TYR A 81 8.50 -2.56 -30.64
CA TYR A 81 7.36 -1.73 -30.98
C TYR A 81 6.20 -2.55 -31.53
N GLU A 82 5.25 -2.93 -30.69
CA GLU A 82 3.94 -3.32 -31.16
C GLU A 82 3.23 -2.04 -31.60
N CYS A 83 3.03 -1.90 -32.92
CA CYS A 83 2.21 -0.83 -33.47
C CYS A 83 0.84 -0.88 -32.77
N LEU A 84 0.48 0.20 -32.06
CA LEU A 84 -0.79 0.29 -31.34
C LEU A 84 -1.92 0.01 -32.33
N ALA A 85 -2.60 -1.12 -32.13
CA ALA A 85 -3.65 -1.57 -33.03
C ALA A 85 -4.76 -0.51 -33.07
N ARG A 86 -5.14 -0.08 -34.29
CA ARG A 86 -6.28 0.82 -34.47
C ARG A 86 -7.56 0.11 -34.04
N VAL A 87 -8.29 0.74 -33.14
CA VAL A 87 -9.61 0.25 -32.70
C VAL A 87 -10.69 0.79 -33.65
N PRO A 88 -11.62 -0.04 -34.14
CA PRO A 88 -12.76 0.42 -34.93
C PRO A 88 -13.60 1.45 -34.16
N GLU A 89 -13.91 2.57 -34.80
CA GLU A 89 -14.74 3.62 -34.20
C GLU A 89 -16.16 3.12 -33.91
N ARG A 90 -16.66 3.42 -32.70
CA ARG A 90 -18.02 3.09 -32.25
C ARG A 90 -18.77 4.36 -31.82
N SER A 91 -20.10 4.28 -31.80
CA SER A 91 -20.96 5.37 -31.33
C SER A 91 -20.86 5.54 -29.80
N LEU A 92 -21.07 6.76 -29.32
CA LEU A 92 -21.13 7.08 -27.88
C LEU A 92 -22.25 6.33 -27.12
N SER A 93 -23.30 5.90 -27.82
CA SER A 93 -24.41 5.14 -27.23
C SER A 93 -24.08 3.66 -27.01
N THR A 94 -23.04 3.14 -27.65
CA THR A 94 -22.77 1.70 -27.72
C THR A 94 -22.54 1.06 -26.35
N LEU A 95 -21.87 1.73 -25.41
CA LEU A 95 -21.68 1.21 -24.04
C LEU A 95 -22.85 1.43 -23.09
N ASN A 96 -23.80 2.29 -23.46
CA ASN A 96 -25.07 2.36 -22.73
C ASN A 96 -26.00 1.21 -23.14
N THR A 97 -25.84 0.68 -24.36
CA THR A 97 -26.62 -0.43 -24.93
C THR A 97 -25.96 -1.79 -24.77
N ALA A 98 -24.63 -1.87 -24.70
CA ALA A 98 -23.89 -3.11 -24.44
C ALA A 98 -23.96 -3.44 -22.94
N ASP A 99 -25.06 -4.08 -22.55
CA ASP A 99 -25.28 -5.00 -21.42
C ASP A 99 -24.28 -5.03 -20.25
N LEU A 100 -23.95 -3.86 -19.68
CA LEU A 100 -23.59 -3.79 -18.27
C LEU A 100 -24.82 -3.99 -17.36
N ASN A 101 -26.03 -4.14 -17.90
CA ASN A 101 -27.22 -4.48 -17.11
C ASN A 101 -27.27 -5.96 -16.71
N GLY A 102 -26.57 -6.85 -17.45
CA GLY A 102 -26.57 -8.30 -17.19
C GLY A 102 -25.47 -8.76 -16.22
N GLU A 103 -24.31 -8.12 -16.22
CA GLU A 103 -23.24 -8.47 -15.29
C GLU A 103 -23.54 -7.93 -13.89
N LYS A 104 -23.93 -8.84 -12.98
CA LYS A 104 -24.05 -8.54 -11.57
C LYS A 104 -22.67 -8.11 -11.06
N LEU A 105 -22.50 -6.83 -10.77
CA LEU A 105 -21.32 -6.38 -10.04
C LEU A 105 -21.40 -7.02 -8.65
N HIS A 106 -20.66 -8.10 -8.45
CA HIS A 106 -20.49 -8.70 -7.14
C HIS A 106 -19.64 -7.73 -6.32
N ARG A 107 -20.29 -6.77 -5.67
CA ARG A 107 -19.61 -5.96 -4.66
C ARG A 107 -19.03 -6.93 -3.65
N TYR A 108 -17.73 -6.81 -3.39
CA TYR A 108 -17.13 -7.53 -2.28
C TYR A 108 -17.89 -7.14 -1.00
N ILE A 109 -18.59 -8.11 -0.43
CA ILE A 109 -19.23 -7.95 0.87
C ILE A 109 -18.22 -8.46 1.86
N LYS A 110 -17.64 -7.54 2.65
CA LYS A 110 -16.73 -7.90 3.74
C LYS A 110 -17.43 -8.95 4.62
N PRO A 111 -16.84 -10.15 4.80
CA PRO A 111 -17.49 -11.17 5.59
C PRO A 111 -17.73 -10.67 7.02
N PRO A 112 -18.91 -10.94 7.62
CA PRO A 112 -19.26 -10.41 8.94
C PRO A 112 -18.36 -10.93 10.05
N LYS A 113 -17.72 -12.09 9.82
CA LYS A 113 -16.65 -12.63 10.66
C LYS A 113 -15.36 -12.64 9.86
N ARG A 114 -14.27 -12.15 10.46
CA ARG A 114 -12.95 -12.31 9.86
C ARG A 114 -12.55 -13.80 9.91
N PRO A 115 -11.93 -14.35 8.87
CA PRO A 115 -11.43 -15.71 8.92
C PRO A 115 -10.36 -15.78 10.00
N GLU A 116 -10.60 -16.44 11.13
CA GLU A 116 -9.58 -16.65 12.15
C GLU A 116 -8.65 -17.80 11.72
N PRO A 117 -7.37 -17.75 12.08
CA PRO A 117 -6.48 -18.86 11.80
C PRO A 117 -6.95 -20.13 12.55
N PRO A 118 -6.68 -21.32 12.00
CA PRO A 118 -7.03 -22.56 12.68
C PRO A 118 -6.39 -22.60 14.07
N GLU A 119 -7.13 -23.12 15.05
CA GLU A 119 -6.55 -23.36 16.37
C GLU A 119 -5.44 -24.39 16.25
N LEU A 120 -4.20 -23.96 16.51
CA LEU A 120 -3.07 -24.88 16.57
C LEU A 120 -3.27 -25.79 17.79
N PRO A 121 -3.25 -27.13 17.63
CA PRO A 121 -3.18 -28.01 18.79
C PRO A 121 -1.94 -27.62 19.59
N LYS A 122 -2.12 -27.34 20.90
CA LYS A 122 -1.14 -26.84 21.88
C LYS A 122 0.24 -26.51 21.28
N PRO A 123 0.66 -25.23 21.25
CA PRO A 123 1.89 -24.85 20.57
C PRO A 123 3.06 -25.66 21.13
N GLU A 124 3.75 -26.40 20.25
CA GLU A 124 5.18 -26.59 20.45
C GLU A 124 5.76 -25.18 20.49
N ILE A 125 6.20 -24.76 21.68
CA ILE A 125 6.90 -23.50 21.84
C ILE A 125 8.10 -23.58 20.91
N LEU A 126 8.04 -22.84 19.80
CA LEU A 126 9.20 -22.56 18.98
C LEU A 126 10.18 -21.83 19.91
N HIS A 127 11.09 -22.60 20.51
CA HIS A 127 12.20 -22.07 21.26
C HIS A 127 13.04 -21.26 20.27
N ILE A 128 12.75 -19.97 20.18
CA ILE A 128 13.67 -19.02 19.56
C ILE A 128 14.92 -19.13 20.43
N ASN A 129 16.03 -19.56 19.85
CA ASN A 129 17.31 -19.60 20.53
C ASN A 129 17.59 -18.19 21.05
N THR A 130 17.36 -17.94 22.34
CA THR A 130 17.71 -16.73 23.06
C THR A 130 19.22 -16.68 23.33
N ALA A 131 20.01 -17.01 22.32
CA ALA A 131 21.37 -16.51 22.23
C ALA A 131 21.26 -15.04 21.81
N VAL A 132 20.87 -14.17 22.76
CA VAL A 132 21.19 -12.75 22.65
C VAL A 132 22.70 -12.71 22.52
N SER A 133 23.20 -12.56 21.29
CA SER A 133 24.63 -12.45 21.08
C SER A 133 25.11 -11.29 21.96
N LYS A 134 26.22 -11.46 22.66
CA LYS A 134 26.84 -10.37 23.44
C LYS A 134 27.06 -9.07 22.64
N ALA A 135 26.94 -9.11 21.31
CA ALA A 135 26.93 -7.93 20.45
C ALA A 135 25.62 -7.12 20.45
N ALA A 136 24.61 -7.48 21.27
CA ALA A 136 23.36 -6.73 21.41
C ALA A 136 23.36 -5.76 22.61
N GLU A 137 24.38 -5.81 23.48
CA GLU A 137 24.58 -4.80 24.52
C GLU A 137 24.88 -3.44 23.84
N GLY A 138 23.89 -2.54 23.84
CA GLY A 138 24.00 -1.19 23.27
C GLY A 138 23.32 -0.96 21.92
N ARG A 139 22.59 -1.95 21.36
CA ARG A 139 21.77 -1.76 20.15
C ARG A 139 20.29 -1.68 20.50
N ASP A 140 19.59 -0.68 19.95
CA ASP A 140 18.12 -0.67 19.94
C ASP A 140 17.63 -1.84 19.08
N LEU A 141 17.29 -2.94 19.75
CA LEU A 141 16.82 -4.20 19.13
C LEU A 141 15.61 -3.97 18.22
N GLY A 142 14.76 -2.97 18.51
CA GLY A 142 13.61 -2.63 17.68
C GLY A 142 14.03 -1.97 16.38
N ALA A 143 14.94 -0.98 16.45
CA ALA A 143 15.46 -0.30 15.27
C ALA A 143 16.26 -1.25 14.35
N ASP A 144 17.10 -2.11 14.91
CA ASP A 144 17.85 -3.12 14.14
C ASP A 144 16.92 -4.06 13.37
N LEU A 145 15.85 -4.55 14.02
CA LEU A 145 14.87 -5.41 13.39
C LEU A 145 14.12 -4.71 12.24
N LEU A 146 13.70 -3.46 12.44
CA LEU A 146 13.05 -2.68 11.39
C LEU A 146 13.98 -2.46 10.18
N LEU A 147 15.25 -2.17 10.43
CA LEU A 147 16.25 -2.02 9.37
C LEU A 147 16.50 -3.33 8.62
N ARG A 148 16.44 -4.48 9.30
CA ARG A 148 16.54 -5.80 8.65
C ARG A 148 15.34 -6.11 7.77
N ILE A 149 14.12 -5.77 8.20
CA ILE A 149 12.91 -5.88 7.37
C ILE A 149 13.03 -5.00 6.13
N LEU A 150 13.43 -3.74 6.31
CA LEU A 150 13.63 -2.83 5.18
C LEU A 150 14.70 -3.35 4.22
N ARG A 151 15.83 -3.84 4.76
CA ARG A 151 16.91 -4.42 3.97
C ARG A 151 16.44 -5.65 3.19
N SER A 152 15.70 -6.57 3.81
CA SER A 152 15.21 -7.77 3.12
C SER A 152 14.30 -7.43 1.96
N GLU A 153 13.43 -6.43 2.12
CA GLU A 153 12.59 -5.96 1.01
C GLU A 153 13.43 -5.32 -0.09
N ARG A 154 14.35 -4.41 0.27
CA ARG A 154 15.15 -3.63 -0.67
C ARG A 154 16.10 -4.47 -1.52
N GLU A 155 16.66 -5.52 -0.92
CA GLU A 155 17.58 -6.48 -1.55
C GLU A 155 16.83 -7.68 -2.18
N ALA A 156 15.52 -7.80 -1.97
CA ALA A 156 14.72 -8.97 -2.33
C ALA A 156 15.20 -10.28 -1.67
N ASP A 157 15.72 -10.20 -0.44
CA ASP A 157 16.19 -11.36 0.33
C ASP A 157 15.03 -12.01 1.10
N PHE A 158 14.47 -13.07 0.51
CA PHE A 158 13.32 -13.78 1.07
C PHE A 158 13.63 -14.46 2.41
N GLN A 159 14.85 -14.98 2.60
CA GLN A 159 15.21 -15.66 3.83
C GLN A 159 15.38 -14.67 4.99
N LEU A 160 16.02 -13.52 4.74
CA LEU A 160 16.12 -12.43 5.71
C LEU A 160 14.73 -11.87 6.06
N HIS A 161 13.84 -11.78 5.06
CA HIS A 161 12.45 -11.37 5.27
C HIS A 161 11.73 -12.31 6.23
N LEU A 162 11.73 -13.62 5.97
CA LEU A 162 11.06 -14.60 6.84
C LEU A 162 11.65 -14.65 8.25
N ASN A 163 12.97 -14.56 8.39
CA ASN A 163 13.62 -14.52 9.70
C ASN A 163 13.21 -13.27 10.48
N SER A 164 13.20 -12.10 9.82
CA SER A 164 12.78 -10.85 10.44
C SER A 164 11.29 -10.85 10.80
N MET A 165 10.44 -11.46 9.96
CA MET A 165 9.01 -11.63 10.26
C MET A 165 8.75 -12.61 11.42
N CYS A 166 9.61 -13.61 11.65
CA CYS A 166 9.57 -14.41 12.88
C CYS A 166 9.85 -13.54 14.12
N GLU A 167 10.88 -12.71 14.05
CA GLU A 167 11.35 -11.90 15.18
C GLU A 167 10.42 -10.73 15.52
N VAL A 168 9.62 -10.24 14.56
CA VAL A 168 8.70 -9.10 14.78
C VAL A 168 7.39 -9.50 15.48
N ILE A 169 7.04 -10.78 15.52
CA ILE A 169 5.77 -11.26 16.09
C ILE A 169 5.54 -10.79 17.55
N PRO A 170 6.51 -10.92 18.48
CA PRO A 170 6.35 -10.43 19.85
C PRO A 170 6.11 -8.92 19.91
N TRP A 171 6.71 -8.15 19.00
CA TRP A 171 6.54 -6.70 18.92
C TRP A 171 5.13 -6.31 18.51
N PHE A 172 4.48 -7.06 17.61
CA PHE A 172 3.06 -6.81 17.32
C PHE A 172 2.18 -6.99 18.55
N ARG A 173 2.47 -7.97 19.39
CA ARG A 173 1.74 -8.16 20.65
C ARG A 173 1.99 -7.01 21.61
N ALA A 174 3.25 -6.62 21.82
CA ALA A 174 3.64 -5.51 22.68
C ALA A 174 3.02 -4.18 22.22
N ALA A 175 2.95 -3.94 20.91
CA ALA A 175 2.36 -2.74 20.32
C ALA A 175 0.82 -2.78 20.21
N GLY A 176 0.14 -3.76 20.80
CA GLY A 176 -1.32 -3.88 20.76
C GLY A 176 -1.89 -4.17 19.36
N ARG A 177 -1.06 -4.65 18.42
CA ARG A 177 -1.44 -4.98 17.05
C ARG A 177 -1.93 -6.43 16.96
N THR A 178 -3.03 -6.72 17.66
CA THR A 178 -3.57 -8.09 17.86
C THR A 178 -3.80 -8.87 16.56
N ASN A 179 -4.28 -8.22 15.50
CA ASN A 179 -4.46 -8.91 14.21
C ASN A 179 -3.11 -9.35 13.62
N TYR A 180 -2.13 -8.45 13.59
CA TYR A 180 -0.79 -8.80 13.09
C TYR A 180 -0.15 -9.90 13.94
N ALA A 181 -0.25 -9.81 15.27
CA ALA A 181 0.26 -10.85 16.17
C ALA A 181 -0.39 -12.23 15.93
N LYS A 182 -1.67 -12.27 15.54
CA LYS A 182 -2.42 -13.50 15.25
C LYS A 182 -2.08 -14.10 13.88
N TYR A 183 -2.06 -13.28 12.82
CA TYR A 183 -1.92 -13.79 11.44
C TYR A 183 -0.47 -13.91 10.98
N MET A 184 0.47 -13.16 11.57
CA MET A 184 1.88 -13.23 11.17
C MET A 184 2.51 -14.63 11.39
N PRO A 185 2.24 -15.36 12.50
CA PRO A 185 2.70 -16.75 12.63
C PRO A 185 2.18 -17.68 11.52
N VAL A 186 0.94 -17.47 11.06
CA VAL A 186 0.30 -18.27 10.01
C VAL A 186 0.98 -17.99 8.68
N TYR A 187 1.15 -16.70 8.34
CA TYR A 187 1.92 -16.27 7.18
C TYR A 187 3.31 -16.90 7.15
N VAL A 188 4.07 -16.81 8.25
CA VAL A 188 5.41 -17.38 8.34
C VAL A 188 5.39 -18.91 8.15
N ALA A 189 4.42 -19.61 8.74
CA ALA A 189 4.29 -21.05 8.61
C ALA A 189 4.01 -21.46 7.16
N GLU A 190 3.07 -20.79 6.48
CA GLU A 190 2.74 -21.02 5.07
C GLU A 190 3.95 -20.74 4.18
N MET A 191 4.64 -19.61 4.39
CA MET A 191 5.82 -19.25 3.58
C MET A 191 6.99 -20.22 3.76
N LYS A 192 7.18 -20.79 4.96
CA LYS A 192 8.19 -21.83 5.21
C LYS A 192 7.81 -23.18 4.61
N ALA A 193 6.52 -23.49 4.52
CA ALA A 193 6.04 -24.73 3.93
C ALA A 193 6.19 -24.76 2.40
N LEU A 194 6.31 -23.59 1.74
CA LEU A 194 6.40 -23.48 0.28
C LEU A 194 7.49 -24.38 -0.33
N GLU A 195 8.66 -24.51 0.32
CA GLU A 195 9.76 -25.33 -0.22
C GLU A 195 9.33 -26.79 -0.48
N HIS A 196 8.44 -27.33 0.35
CA HIS A 196 7.97 -28.70 0.25
C HIS A 196 6.60 -28.81 -0.43
N GLU A 197 5.69 -27.87 -0.17
CA GLU A 197 4.31 -27.92 -0.65
C GLU A 197 4.15 -27.33 -2.05
N GLN A 198 4.93 -26.31 -2.40
CA GLN A 198 4.86 -25.56 -3.67
C GLN A 198 6.27 -25.09 -4.12
N PRO A 199 7.16 -26.00 -4.57
CA PRO A 199 8.56 -25.68 -4.88
C PRO A 199 8.76 -24.60 -5.94
N GLU A 200 7.84 -24.53 -6.91
CA GLU A 200 7.81 -23.50 -7.95
C GLU A 200 7.58 -22.10 -7.35
N ALA A 201 6.61 -21.99 -6.43
CA ALA A 201 6.34 -20.76 -5.70
C ALA A 201 7.50 -20.39 -4.77
N TYR A 202 8.13 -21.36 -4.11
CA TYR A 202 9.31 -21.12 -3.29
C TYR A 202 10.47 -20.55 -4.11
N THR A 203 10.76 -21.15 -5.27
CA THR A 203 11.79 -20.67 -6.21
C THR A 203 11.51 -19.23 -6.64
N PHE A 204 10.25 -18.96 -7.00
CA PHE A 204 9.81 -17.61 -7.35
C PHE A 204 10.01 -16.59 -6.21
N MET A 205 9.72 -16.97 -4.96
CA MET A 205 9.96 -16.09 -3.82
C MET A 205 11.46 -15.83 -3.60
N GLN A 206 12.30 -16.86 -3.74
CA GLN A 206 13.77 -16.74 -3.65
C GLN A 206 14.35 -15.83 -4.73
N GLU A 207 13.73 -15.77 -5.92
CA GLU A 207 14.09 -14.86 -7.01
C GLU A 207 13.57 -13.43 -6.81
N GLY A 208 12.96 -13.12 -5.66
CA GLY A 208 12.44 -11.81 -5.33
C GLY A 208 10.97 -11.60 -5.69
N GLY A 209 10.22 -12.68 -5.92
CA GLY A 209 8.79 -12.67 -6.27
C GLY A 209 7.87 -11.99 -5.24
N PHE A 210 8.34 -11.78 -4.01
CA PHE A 210 7.60 -11.11 -2.94
C PHE A 210 7.70 -9.56 -2.95
N VAL A 211 8.58 -8.98 -3.77
CA VAL A 211 8.80 -7.52 -3.85
C VAL A 211 8.77 -7.00 -5.29
N VAL A 212 8.56 -5.70 -5.45
CA VAL A 212 8.55 -5.05 -6.76
C VAL A 212 9.83 -4.25 -6.97
N ARG A 213 10.57 -4.58 -8.04
CA ARG A 213 11.71 -3.80 -8.55
C ARG A 213 11.27 -2.93 -9.72
N ARG A 214 11.58 -1.64 -9.66
CA ARG A 214 11.16 -0.65 -10.68
C ARG A 214 12.26 -0.18 -11.62
N SER A 215 13.52 -0.39 -11.25
CA SER A 215 14.70 -0.10 -12.08
C SER A 215 15.67 -1.26 -11.93
N GLU A 216 16.31 -1.64 -13.03
CA GLU A 216 17.30 -2.72 -13.06
C GLU A 216 18.71 -2.23 -12.67
N ASP A 217 18.92 -0.92 -12.61
CA ASP A 217 20.24 -0.30 -12.42
C ASP A 217 20.75 -0.37 -10.97
N HIS A 218 19.88 -0.74 -10.02
CA HIS A 218 20.19 -0.74 -8.60
C HIS A 218 19.67 -2.01 -7.93
N SER A 219 20.53 -2.68 -7.17
CA SER A 219 20.18 -3.88 -6.40
C SER A 219 19.41 -3.60 -5.10
N PHE A 220 19.53 -2.38 -4.55
CA PHE A 220 18.88 -1.93 -3.32
C PHE A 220 17.75 -0.92 -3.61
N ASN A 221 16.72 -1.34 -4.31
CA ASN A 221 15.63 -0.44 -4.73
C ASN A 221 14.24 -1.06 -4.73
N CYS A 222 14.12 -2.33 -4.34
CA CYS A 222 12.84 -3.00 -4.26
C CYS A 222 11.94 -2.37 -3.20
N VAL A 223 10.64 -2.56 -3.34
CA VAL A 223 9.61 -2.14 -2.38
C VAL A 223 8.56 -3.22 -2.24
N ALA A 224 7.87 -3.25 -1.10
CA ALA A 224 6.71 -4.12 -0.92
C ALA A 224 5.62 -3.86 -1.99
N THR A 225 4.88 -4.90 -2.31
CA THR A 225 3.90 -4.92 -3.41
C THR A 225 2.73 -3.95 -3.18
N ASP A 226 2.29 -3.80 -1.94
CA ASP A 226 1.28 -2.80 -1.51
C ASP A 226 1.80 -1.37 -1.76
N GLN A 227 3.04 -1.09 -1.33
CA GLN A 227 3.66 0.21 -1.55
C GLN A 227 3.84 0.51 -3.04
N ALA A 228 4.22 -0.48 -3.85
CA ALA A 228 4.31 -0.33 -5.29
C ALA A 228 2.96 0.02 -5.92
N LEU A 229 1.90 -0.68 -5.50
CA LEU A 229 0.53 -0.44 -5.94
C LEU A 229 0.08 0.98 -5.56
N GLU A 230 0.32 1.40 -4.32
CA GLU A 230 -0.01 2.73 -3.84
C GLU A 230 0.72 3.82 -4.64
N GLN A 231 1.99 3.62 -4.94
CA GLN A 231 2.80 4.59 -5.70
C GLN A 231 2.53 4.61 -7.21
N THR A 232 1.77 3.65 -7.75
CA THR A 232 1.51 3.51 -9.19
C THR A 232 0.03 3.60 -9.50
N ILE A 233 -0.66 2.46 -9.63
CA ILE A 233 -2.03 2.37 -10.13
C ILE A 233 -3.02 3.06 -9.19
N ASN A 234 -2.87 2.90 -7.87
CA ASN A 234 -3.73 3.59 -6.91
C ASN A 234 -3.50 5.10 -6.98
N ARG A 235 -2.25 5.58 -6.96
CA ARG A 235 -1.95 7.01 -7.11
C ARG A 235 -2.57 7.58 -8.38
N GLU A 236 -2.45 6.90 -9.51
CA GLU A 236 -3.07 7.34 -10.78
C GLU A 236 -4.59 7.35 -10.68
N GLY A 237 -5.20 6.30 -10.13
CA GLY A 237 -6.64 6.22 -9.91
C GLY A 237 -7.17 7.29 -8.96
N LYS A 238 -6.39 7.69 -7.95
CA LYS A 238 -6.73 8.74 -6.96
C LYS A 238 -6.41 10.16 -7.46
N SER A 239 -5.68 10.29 -8.56
CA SER A 239 -5.26 11.59 -9.12
C SER A 239 -6.33 12.24 -10.01
N GLN A 240 -6.10 13.50 -10.39
CA GLN A 240 -6.94 14.21 -11.36
C GLN A 240 -6.91 13.47 -12.71
N GLY A 241 -8.07 13.05 -13.20
CA GLY A 241 -8.20 12.19 -14.39
C GLY A 241 -8.25 10.68 -14.10
N GLY A 242 -8.11 10.29 -12.82
CA GLY A 242 -8.41 8.96 -12.31
C GLY A 242 -9.91 8.70 -12.17
N VAL A 243 -10.32 7.88 -11.19
CA VAL A 243 -11.73 7.47 -10.98
C VAL A 243 -12.57 8.43 -10.13
N VAL A 244 -11.94 9.51 -9.66
CA VAL A 244 -12.52 10.51 -8.76
C VAL A 244 -13.82 11.09 -9.31
N GLY A 245 -14.88 11.06 -8.49
CA GLY A 245 -16.18 11.68 -8.80
C GLY A 245 -17.10 10.88 -9.72
N PHE A 246 -16.70 9.70 -10.21
CA PHE A 246 -17.56 8.84 -11.02
C PHE A 246 -17.53 7.35 -10.66
N THR A 247 -16.94 6.96 -9.52
CA THR A 247 -16.92 5.57 -9.02
C THR A 247 -18.30 4.91 -8.96
N LEU A 248 -19.36 5.70 -8.69
CA LEU A 248 -20.75 5.21 -8.65
C LEU A 248 -21.42 5.08 -10.04
N ARG A 249 -20.81 5.63 -11.10
CA ARG A 249 -21.35 5.58 -12.47
C ARG A 249 -20.77 4.36 -13.19
N LYS A 250 -21.48 3.23 -13.13
CA LYS A 250 -21.03 1.93 -13.69
C LYS A 250 -20.39 2.04 -15.08
N ALA A 251 -21.10 2.63 -16.05
CA ALA A 251 -20.59 2.77 -17.41
C ALA A 251 -19.31 3.64 -17.52
N ALA A 252 -19.12 4.62 -16.64
CA ALA A 252 -17.90 5.43 -16.60
C ALA A 252 -16.74 4.66 -15.96
N LEU A 253 -17.00 3.98 -14.83
CA LEU A 253 -15.99 3.16 -14.15
C LEU A 253 -15.54 1.98 -15.03
N THR A 254 -16.48 1.26 -15.67
CA THR A 254 -16.14 0.17 -16.61
C THR A 254 -15.33 0.70 -17.77
N ARG A 255 -15.71 1.83 -18.39
CA ARG A 255 -14.87 2.45 -19.44
C ARG A 255 -13.46 2.70 -18.95
N TRP A 256 -13.30 3.27 -17.77
CA TRP A 256 -11.98 3.55 -17.22
C TRP A 256 -11.16 2.26 -17.02
N LEU A 257 -11.75 1.24 -16.37
CA LEU A 257 -11.10 -0.07 -16.14
C LEU A 257 -10.68 -0.76 -17.46
N MET A 258 -11.58 -0.79 -18.45
CA MET A 258 -11.36 -1.48 -19.72
C MET A 258 -10.42 -0.72 -20.68
N THR A 259 -10.14 0.55 -20.43
CA THR A 259 -9.31 1.37 -21.34
C THR A 259 -7.97 1.75 -20.75
N ARG A 260 -7.79 1.65 -19.42
CA ARG A 260 -6.63 2.24 -18.76
C ARG A 260 -5.31 1.71 -19.32
N HIS A 261 -5.14 0.38 -19.40
CA HIS A 261 -3.94 -0.26 -19.95
C HIS A 261 -3.65 0.17 -21.39
N VAL A 262 -4.70 0.30 -22.23
CA VAL A 262 -4.56 0.80 -23.61
C VAL A 262 -4.11 2.26 -23.61
N THR A 263 -4.77 3.13 -22.83
CA THR A 263 -4.43 4.54 -22.77
C THR A 263 -3.03 4.80 -22.23
N THR A 264 -2.56 3.97 -21.29
CA THR A 264 -1.18 4.02 -20.79
C THR A 264 -0.19 3.77 -21.93
N ALA A 265 -0.42 2.77 -22.78
CA ALA A 265 0.45 2.51 -23.93
C ALA A 265 0.49 3.68 -24.93
N TYR A 266 -0.64 4.36 -25.17
CA TYR A 266 -0.65 5.60 -25.97
C TYR A 266 0.13 6.74 -25.30
N VAL A 267 0.00 6.90 -23.98
CA VAL A 267 0.72 7.93 -23.21
C VAL A 267 2.22 7.68 -23.28
N ASP A 268 2.67 6.44 -23.13
CA ASP A 268 4.09 6.10 -23.17
C ASP A 268 4.67 6.28 -24.58
N ALA A 269 3.96 5.84 -25.63
CA ALA A 269 4.35 6.13 -27.02
C ALA A 269 4.43 7.64 -27.31
N MET A 270 3.53 8.44 -26.75
CA MET A 270 3.55 9.90 -26.89
C MET A 270 4.71 10.55 -26.13
N LYS A 271 5.06 10.05 -24.94
CA LYS A 271 6.19 10.57 -24.17
C LYS A 271 7.50 10.36 -24.92
N GLU A 272 7.68 9.16 -25.49
CA GLU A 272 8.83 8.79 -26.31
C GLU A 272 8.89 9.67 -27.56
N LEU A 273 7.77 9.81 -28.30
CA LEU A 273 7.69 10.64 -29.49
C LEU A 273 8.03 12.12 -29.21
N CYS A 274 7.63 12.62 -28.05
CA CYS A 274 7.82 14.02 -27.66
C CYS A 274 9.13 14.25 -26.88
N ASP A 275 9.95 13.22 -26.65
CA ASP A 275 11.17 13.27 -25.82
C ASP A 275 10.93 13.91 -24.44
N THR A 276 9.79 13.55 -23.82
CA THR A 276 9.37 14.11 -22.53
C THR A 276 9.71 13.22 -21.34
N ASP A 277 10.39 12.11 -21.57
CA ASP A 277 10.91 11.21 -20.52
C ASP A 277 11.99 11.89 -19.66
N ALA A 278 12.57 12.99 -20.16
CA ALA A 278 13.45 13.88 -19.42
C ALA A 278 12.68 14.77 -18.42
N LYS A 279 12.06 14.16 -17.40
CA LYS A 279 11.81 14.89 -16.14
C LYS A 279 12.74 14.30 -15.10
N GLY A 280 13.78 15.07 -14.76
CA GLY A 280 14.64 14.80 -13.62
C GLY A 280 13.81 14.51 -12.36
N PRO A 281 14.37 13.77 -11.38
CA PRO A 281 13.63 13.27 -10.24
C PRO A 281 12.84 14.40 -9.60
N LYS A 282 11.50 14.34 -9.69
CA LYS A 282 10.66 15.22 -8.88
C LYS A 282 11.02 14.92 -7.44
N ALA A 283 11.52 15.93 -6.73
CA ALA A 283 11.74 15.84 -5.30
C ALA A 283 10.49 15.24 -4.65
N HIS A 284 10.70 14.35 -3.67
CA HIS A 284 9.60 13.72 -2.95
C HIS A 284 8.61 14.79 -2.49
N LYS A 285 7.30 14.51 -2.50
CA LYS A 285 6.27 15.50 -2.13
C LYS A 285 6.51 16.14 -0.76
N GLU A 286 7.17 15.40 0.14
CA GLU A 286 7.53 15.87 1.48
C GLU A 286 8.71 16.87 1.49
N HIS A 287 9.46 16.97 0.39
CA HIS A 287 10.55 17.94 0.18
C HIS A 287 10.12 19.08 -0.76
N GLY A 288 8.83 19.20 -1.07
CA GLY A 288 8.33 20.34 -1.82
C GLY A 288 8.37 21.60 -0.95
N ALA A 289 8.74 22.75 -1.52
CA ALA A 289 8.82 24.02 -0.80
C ALA A 289 7.56 24.32 0.03
N SER A 290 6.37 24.14 -0.54
CA SER A 290 5.10 24.34 0.18
C SER A 290 4.90 23.40 1.37
N ARG A 291 5.42 22.16 1.33
CA ARG A 291 5.36 21.26 2.48
C ARG A 291 6.36 21.71 3.54
N MET A 292 7.59 22.04 3.14
CA MET A 292 8.62 22.55 4.05
C MET A 292 8.14 23.80 4.79
N ASP A 293 7.52 24.75 4.08
CA ASP A 293 6.94 25.96 4.69
C ASP A 293 5.84 25.65 5.71
N ARG A 294 5.00 24.63 5.42
CA ARG A 294 3.96 24.20 6.35
C ARG A 294 4.54 23.49 7.57
N ASP A 295 5.48 22.59 7.37
CA ASP A 295 6.11 21.84 8.46
C ASP A 295 6.88 22.79 9.39
N GLU A 296 7.57 23.78 8.83
CA GLU A 296 8.20 24.87 9.61
C GLU A 296 7.14 25.65 10.42
N GLY A 297 6.01 25.99 9.79
CA GLY A 297 4.89 26.63 10.48
C GLY A 297 4.27 25.77 11.58
N ASP A 298 4.21 24.45 11.42
CA ASP A 298 3.70 23.51 12.42
C ASP A 298 4.71 23.29 13.56
N ILE A 299 6.01 23.23 13.27
CA ILE A 299 7.08 23.24 14.27
C ILE A 299 7.00 24.51 15.12
N GLN A 300 6.85 25.68 14.49
CA GLN A 300 6.73 26.94 15.20
C GLN A 300 5.52 26.96 16.15
N LYS A 301 4.36 26.43 15.73
CA LYS A 301 3.19 26.29 16.61
C LYS A 301 3.44 25.36 17.79
N ILE A 302 4.17 24.25 17.58
CA ILE A 302 4.52 23.31 18.65
C ILE A 302 5.47 24.00 19.63
N MET A 303 6.51 24.67 19.14
CA MET A 303 7.45 25.43 19.95
C MET A 303 6.74 26.48 20.78
N GLU A 304 5.87 27.30 20.16
CA GLU A 304 5.07 28.29 20.86
C GLU A 304 4.16 27.67 21.92
N ALA A 305 3.52 26.53 21.61
CA ALA A 305 2.68 25.83 22.58
C ALA A 305 3.48 25.29 23.77
N VAL A 306 4.68 24.76 23.53
CA VAL A 306 5.57 24.24 24.57
C VAL A 306 6.10 25.38 25.46
N GLU A 307 6.52 26.49 24.86
CA GLU A 307 6.99 27.68 25.59
C GLU A 307 5.86 28.32 26.41
N GLN A 308 4.64 28.39 25.86
CA GLN A 308 3.48 28.95 26.57
C GLN A 308 2.95 28.06 27.70
N LYS A 309 3.14 26.73 27.62
CA LYS A 309 2.52 25.75 28.52
C LYS A 309 3.52 24.96 29.35
N GLN A 310 4.53 25.67 29.86
CA GLN A 310 5.63 25.17 30.68
C GLN A 310 6.48 24.11 29.95
N ASN A 311 7.65 24.55 29.48
CA ASN A 311 8.55 23.73 28.70
C ASN A 311 9.08 22.54 29.55
N PRO A 312 8.74 21.28 29.20
CA PRO A 312 9.15 20.11 29.99
C PRO A 312 10.66 19.82 29.89
N PHE A 313 11.37 20.53 29.00
CA PHE A 313 12.82 20.43 28.84
C PHE A 313 13.60 21.54 29.54
N ASP A 314 12.92 22.53 30.14
CA ASP A 314 13.57 23.54 30.98
C ASP A 314 13.78 22.98 32.40
N LEU A 315 14.90 22.27 32.57
CA LEU A 315 15.25 21.57 33.81
C LEU A 315 15.61 22.53 34.96
N ASP A 316 15.83 23.81 34.67
CA ASP A 316 16.10 24.83 35.67
C ASP A 316 14.79 25.39 36.28
N SER A 317 13.65 25.19 35.62
CA SER A 317 12.33 25.66 36.07
C SER A 317 11.31 24.52 36.26
N ILE A 318 11.77 23.37 36.76
CA ILE A 318 10.90 22.22 37.03
C ILE A 318 9.85 22.61 38.08
N PRO A 319 8.55 22.60 37.73
CA PRO A 319 7.49 22.89 38.69
C PRO A 319 7.42 21.79 39.75
N GLU A 320 7.19 22.16 41.01
CA GLU A 320 6.92 21.19 42.08
C GLU A 320 5.59 20.45 41.86
N GLU A 321 4.69 21.04 41.07
CA GLU A 321 3.35 20.53 40.79
C GLU A 321 3.31 19.75 39.46
N LEU A 322 2.56 18.64 39.41
CA LEU A 322 2.40 17.87 38.18
C LEU A 322 1.47 18.61 37.21
N ILE A 323 2.00 19.02 36.06
CA ILE A 323 1.26 19.79 35.06
C ILE A 323 1.00 18.97 33.80
N ASN A 324 -0.23 19.05 33.30
CA ASN A 324 -0.60 18.46 32.02
C ASN A 324 -0.01 19.29 30.87
N ILE A 325 0.91 18.71 30.11
CA ILE A 325 1.63 19.38 29.01
C ILE A 325 0.67 19.86 27.88
N ALA A 326 -0.46 19.18 27.66
CA ALA A 326 -1.40 19.55 26.61
C ALA A 326 -2.34 20.69 27.04
N SER A 327 -2.83 20.66 28.28
CA SER A 327 -3.83 21.63 28.79
C SER A 327 -3.20 22.77 29.61
N GLY A 328 -2.00 22.61 30.14
CA GLY A 328 -1.36 23.52 31.10
C GLY A 328 -1.98 23.47 32.51
N GLN A 329 -2.83 22.49 32.80
CA GLN A 329 -3.51 22.37 34.09
C GLN A 329 -2.66 21.64 35.11
N VAL A 330 -2.67 22.13 36.35
CA VAL A 330 -2.08 21.48 37.50
C VAL A 330 -2.98 20.35 37.98
N ALA A 331 -2.41 19.16 38.22
CA ALA A 331 -3.13 18.02 38.75
C ALA A 331 -3.54 18.25 40.21
N SER A 332 -4.80 17.97 40.53
CA SER A 332 -5.26 18.02 41.92
C SER A 332 -4.74 16.82 42.72
N GLU A 333 -4.63 16.95 44.06
CA GLU A 333 -4.24 15.84 44.96
C GLU A 333 -5.09 14.59 44.76
N LYS A 334 -6.39 14.76 44.46
CA LYS A 334 -7.32 13.66 44.23
C LYS A 334 -6.99 12.90 42.94
N GLU A 335 -6.62 13.61 41.87
CA GLU A 335 -6.22 13.01 40.60
C GLU A 335 -4.88 12.29 40.72
N LEU A 336 -3.90 12.91 41.40
CA LEU A 336 -2.59 12.31 41.69
C LEU A 336 -2.73 10.97 42.43
N SER A 337 -3.56 10.95 43.47
CA SER A 337 -3.82 9.74 44.26
C SER A 337 -4.45 8.63 43.41
N SER A 338 -5.39 9.00 42.54
CA SER A 338 -6.02 8.05 41.61
C SER A 338 -5.03 7.50 40.59
N PHE A 339 -4.13 8.33 40.03
CA PHE A 339 -3.13 7.88 39.07
C PHE A 339 -2.13 6.90 39.70
N LEU A 340 -1.68 7.17 40.92
CA LEU A 340 -0.77 6.26 41.64
C LEU A 340 -1.42 4.90 41.92
N GLN A 341 -2.70 4.90 42.29
CA GLN A 341 -3.43 3.66 42.53
C GLN A 341 -3.60 2.82 41.25
N VAL A 342 -3.99 3.46 40.14
CA VAL A 342 -4.10 2.80 38.83
C VAL A 342 -2.74 2.32 38.33
N GLY A 343 -1.68 3.11 38.54
CA GLY A 343 -0.31 2.73 38.20
C GLY A 343 0.16 1.50 38.97
N ALA A 344 -0.14 1.40 40.27
CA ALA A 344 0.19 0.24 41.09
C ALA A 344 -0.56 -1.03 40.62
N GLU A 345 -1.84 -0.90 40.27
CA GLU A 345 -2.63 -2.00 39.69
C GLU A 345 -2.08 -2.47 38.34
N GLN A 346 -1.73 -1.54 37.44
CA GLN A 346 -1.13 -1.91 36.15
C GLN A 346 0.27 -2.52 36.29
N ASN A 347 1.08 -2.02 37.22
CA ASN A 347 2.40 -2.60 37.50
C ASN A 347 2.30 -4.03 38.05
N ALA A 348 1.30 -4.31 38.89
CA ALA A 348 1.04 -5.68 39.35
C ALA A 348 0.67 -6.62 38.19
N ILE A 349 -0.14 -6.14 37.24
CA ILE A 349 -0.50 -6.90 36.02
C ILE A 349 0.70 -7.08 35.07
N PHE A 350 1.64 -6.14 35.05
CA PHE A 350 2.82 -6.20 34.18
C PHE A 350 3.94 -7.11 34.73
N ILE A 351 3.99 -7.32 36.04
CA ILE A 351 4.98 -8.16 36.71
C ILE A 351 4.53 -9.63 36.81
N GLU A 352 3.23 -9.92 36.66
CA GLU A 352 2.70 -11.27 36.36
C GLU A 352 2.83 -11.64 34.88
#